data_AF-A0A7S2IC61-F1
#
_entry.id   AF-A0A7S2IC61-F1
#
_cell.length_a   1.000
_cell.length_b   1.000
_cell.length_c   1.000
_cell.angle_alpha   90.00
_cell.angle_beta   90.00
_cell.angle_gamma   90.00
#
_symmetry.space_group_name_H-M   'P 1'
#
loop_
_entity.id
_entity.type
_entity.pdbx_description
1 polymer ?
#
loop_
_entity_poly.entity_id
_entity_poly.type
_entity_poly.pdbx_seq_one_letter_code
_entity_poly.pdbx_strand_id
1 'polypeptide(L)'
;GNYQKGGDLAHLVPPEPTDEDRNAAVDLSKQPVEKLFRLLAFELMREEKRPPERRLGVREFQVLSERTCAEKLVDMAQGAAQVAEEVRVYHLNVTGTAGLFWLLHEYPEEHSWVWVISVSHERMMRKVGHHFLRLLTLAFDDPEGCLSPNFRTALMNSAATWRKLQADHTALVWNGVAFGLLGDVTSWRDVDEESGQAANEPGGPPPNVSWSENLIFGNMWVASVQKFAEYHAGEVHQAAYSELARANAGF
;
A
#
# COMPACT_ATOMS: atom_id res chain seq x y z
N GLY A 1 -5.92 -31.59 -3.17
CA GLY A 1 -7.25 -31.74 -3.77
C GLY A 1 -7.19 -31.35 -5.22
N ASN A 2 -8.02 -31.99 -6.06
CA ASN A 2 -8.25 -31.54 -7.43
C ASN A 2 -9.11 -30.28 -7.35
N TYR A 3 -8.63 -29.17 -7.93
CA TYR A 3 -9.43 -27.95 -8.04
C TYR A 3 -10.65 -28.25 -8.92
N GLN A 4 -11.83 -27.85 -8.45
CA GLN A 4 -13.04 -27.80 -9.25
C GLN A 4 -13.44 -26.34 -9.41
N LYS A 5 -13.70 -25.93 -10.65
CA LYS A 5 -14.27 -24.62 -10.96
C LYS A 5 -15.57 -24.44 -10.16
N GLY A 6 -15.67 -23.36 -9.40
CA GLY A 6 -16.77 -23.01 -8.49
C GLY A 6 -16.58 -23.46 -7.05
N GLY A 7 -15.45 -24.10 -6.72
CA GLY A 7 -15.18 -24.63 -5.39
C GLY A 7 -14.68 -23.59 -4.38
N ASP A 8 -15.03 -23.78 -3.11
CA ASP A 8 -14.56 -22.95 -2.00
C ASP A 8 -13.02 -23.07 -1.82
N LEU A 9 -12.32 -21.94 -1.91
CA LEU A 9 -10.87 -21.82 -1.72
C LEU A 9 -10.43 -22.28 -0.31
N ALA A 10 -11.32 -22.28 0.68
CA ALA A 10 -11.05 -22.79 2.02
C ALA A 10 -10.70 -24.30 2.04
N HIS A 11 -11.10 -25.07 1.03
CA HIS A 11 -10.73 -26.47 0.89
C HIS A 11 -9.34 -26.69 0.23
N LEU A 12 -8.71 -25.62 -0.24
CA LEU A 12 -7.37 -25.64 -0.83
C LEU A 12 -6.26 -25.28 0.16
N VAL A 13 -6.57 -25.05 1.44
CA VAL A 13 -5.57 -24.78 2.50
C VAL A 13 -4.49 -25.88 2.45
N PRO A 14 -3.27 -25.58 1.95
CA PRO A 14 -2.25 -26.59 1.79
C PRO A 14 -1.40 -26.68 3.06
N PRO A 15 -0.74 -27.82 3.30
CA PRO A 15 0.37 -27.89 4.25
C PRO A 15 1.48 -26.90 3.85
N GLU A 16 2.31 -26.48 4.81
CA GLU A 16 3.40 -25.53 4.56
C GLU A 16 4.26 -25.95 3.36
N PRO A 17 4.63 -25.00 2.48
CA PRO A 17 5.42 -25.30 1.29
C PRO A 17 6.79 -25.88 1.67
N THR A 18 7.18 -26.95 0.99
CA THR A 18 8.46 -27.64 1.21
C THR A 18 9.64 -26.81 0.70
N ASP A 19 10.85 -27.10 1.18
CA ASP A 19 12.06 -26.38 0.73
C ASP A 19 12.37 -26.63 -0.77
N GLU A 20 11.89 -27.72 -1.36
CA GLU A 20 11.96 -27.96 -2.81
C GLU A 20 11.02 -27.03 -3.59
N ASP A 21 9.82 -26.74 -3.08
CA ASP A 21 8.89 -25.78 -3.68
C ASP A 21 9.43 -24.34 -3.60
N ARG A 22 10.23 -24.02 -2.57
CA ARG A 22 10.94 -22.74 -2.46
C ARG A 22 12.06 -22.60 -3.49
N ASN A 23 12.72 -23.70 -3.85
CA ASN A 23 13.84 -23.73 -4.80
C ASN A 23 13.40 -23.84 -6.28
N ALA A 24 12.20 -24.33 -6.57
CA ALA A 24 11.66 -24.42 -7.94
C ALA A 24 11.09 -23.09 -8.51
N ALA A 25 11.20 -22.00 -7.75
CA ALA A 25 10.54 -20.70 -7.99
C ALA A 25 11.17 -19.82 -9.09
N VAL A 26 11.87 -20.39 -10.08
CA VAL A 26 12.63 -19.59 -11.07
C VAL A 26 11.77 -19.18 -12.28
N ASP A 27 10.61 -19.80 -12.49
CA ASP A 27 9.63 -19.33 -13.48
C ASP A 27 8.20 -19.72 -13.06
N LEU A 28 7.49 -18.78 -12.45
CA LEU A 28 6.11 -18.97 -11.99
C LEU A 28 5.14 -19.25 -13.16
N SER A 29 5.47 -18.82 -14.38
CA SER A 29 4.62 -19.04 -15.56
C SER A 29 4.60 -20.50 -16.04
N LYS A 30 5.60 -21.30 -15.63
CA LYS A 30 5.71 -22.72 -15.97
C LYS A 30 5.19 -23.64 -14.87
N GLN A 31 4.70 -23.08 -13.75
CA GLN A 31 4.17 -23.87 -12.66
C GLN A 31 2.77 -24.40 -13.01
N PRO A 32 2.40 -25.60 -12.53
CA PRO A 32 1.03 -26.09 -12.61
C PRO A 32 0.07 -25.09 -11.97
N VAL A 33 -1.09 -24.91 -12.59
CA VAL A 33 -2.13 -23.96 -12.16
C VAL A 33 -2.56 -24.22 -10.71
N GLU A 34 -2.67 -25.49 -10.31
CA GLU A 34 -3.01 -25.85 -8.92
C GLU A 34 -1.95 -25.38 -7.92
N LYS A 35 -0.66 -25.33 -8.32
CA LYS A 35 0.39 -24.77 -7.46
C LYS A 35 0.25 -23.25 -7.33
N LEU A 36 -0.11 -22.56 -8.41
CA LEU A 36 -0.36 -21.11 -8.38
C LEU A 36 -1.54 -20.75 -7.48
N PHE A 37 -2.66 -21.49 -7.55
CA PHE A 37 -3.79 -21.31 -6.63
C PHE A 37 -3.41 -21.57 -5.18
N ARG A 38 -2.60 -22.61 -4.89
CA ARG A 38 -2.12 -22.89 -3.53
C ARG A 38 -1.22 -21.78 -2.99
N LEU A 39 -0.33 -21.25 -3.83
CA LEU A 39 0.55 -20.15 -3.47
C LEU A 39 -0.25 -18.86 -3.24
N LEU A 40 -1.24 -18.58 -4.09
CA LEU A 40 -2.15 -17.47 -3.90
C LEU A 40 -2.92 -17.60 -2.57
N ALA A 41 -3.52 -18.76 -2.32
CA ALA A 41 -4.23 -19.02 -1.06
C ALA A 41 -3.30 -18.84 0.17
N PHE A 42 -2.05 -19.31 0.09
CA PHE A 42 -1.07 -19.09 1.15
C PHE A 42 -0.80 -17.59 1.38
N GLU A 43 -0.59 -16.81 0.31
CA GLU A 43 -0.37 -15.36 0.40
C GLU A 43 -1.58 -14.62 0.98
N LEU A 44 -2.80 -14.99 0.57
CA LEU A 44 -4.04 -14.42 1.12
C LEU A 44 -4.19 -14.72 2.62
N MET A 45 -3.99 -15.97 3.03
CA MET A 45 -4.03 -16.38 4.43
C MET A 45 -2.93 -15.71 5.27
N ARG A 46 -1.76 -15.45 4.67
CA ARG A 46 -0.67 -14.71 5.31
C ARG A 46 -1.07 -13.25 5.54
N GLU A 47 -1.73 -12.63 4.59
CA GLU A 47 -2.23 -11.25 4.71
C GLU A 47 -3.36 -11.14 5.76
N GLU A 48 -4.27 -12.12 5.80
CA GLU A 48 -5.34 -12.20 6.79
C GLU A 48 -4.77 -12.29 8.22
N LYS A 49 -3.75 -13.13 8.42
CA LYS A 49 -3.09 -13.33 9.72
C LYS A 49 -2.17 -12.19 10.13
N ARG A 50 -1.89 -11.21 9.25
CA ARG A 50 -0.98 -10.10 9.59
C ARG A 50 -1.56 -9.29 10.77
N PRO A 51 -0.78 -9.01 11.82
CA PRO A 51 -1.25 -8.21 12.94
C PRO A 51 -1.78 -6.84 12.50
N PRO A 52 -2.73 -6.25 13.24
CA PRO A 52 -3.24 -4.93 12.94
C PRO A 52 -2.14 -3.88 13.09
N GLU A 53 -2.24 -2.79 12.32
CA GLU A 53 -1.32 -1.66 12.45
C GLU A 53 -1.36 -1.07 13.86
N ARG A 54 -0.17 -0.80 14.41
CA ARG A 54 0.00 -0.26 15.76
C ARG A 54 -0.70 1.10 15.88
N ARG A 55 -1.31 1.34 17.04
CA ARG A 55 -1.91 2.62 17.41
C ARG A 55 -1.07 3.27 18.50
N LEU A 56 -1.12 4.60 18.58
CA LEU A 56 -0.44 5.34 19.64
C LEU A 56 -1.17 5.08 20.96
N GLY A 57 -0.52 4.35 21.87
CA GLY A 57 -1.04 4.12 23.22
C GLY A 57 -0.73 5.28 24.16
N VAL A 58 -1.49 5.40 25.26
CA VAL A 58 -1.27 6.46 26.28
C VAL A 58 0.15 6.41 26.86
N ARG A 59 0.65 5.22 27.19
CA ARG A 59 2.00 5.05 27.71
C ARG A 59 3.07 5.47 26.70
N GLU A 60 2.86 5.15 25.44
CA GLU A 60 3.77 5.57 24.38
C GLU A 60 3.75 7.08 24.20
N PHE A 61 2.57 7.70 24.23
CA PHE A 61 2.42 9.15 24.21
C PHE A 61 3.20 9.83 25.34
N GLN A 62 3.07 9.35 26.59
CA GLN A 62 3.81 9.89 27.75
C GLN A 62 5.33 9.80 27.57
N VAL A 63 5.82 8.64 27.09
CA VAL A 63 7.25 8.47 26.82
C VAL A 63 7.74 9.42 25.73
N LEU A 64 6.94 9.70 24.71
CA LEU A 64 7.34 10.62 23.64
C LEU A 64 7.37 12.08 24.08
N SER A 65 6.49 12.51 25.00
CA SER A 65 6.54 13.87 25.55
C SER A 65 7.80 14.14 26.37
N GLU A 66 8.29 13.13 27.10
CA GLU A 66 9.45 13.26 27.99
C GLU A 66 10.80 13.24 27.26
N ARG A 67 10.82 13.07 25.94
CA ARG A 67 12.05 12.99 25.13
C ARG A 67 12.77 14.34 25.06
N THR A 68 14.10 14.30 25.15
CA THR A 68 14.95 15.46 24.88
C THR A 68 14.93 15.83 23.40
N CYS A 69 15.39 17.04 23.10
CA CYS A 69 15.52 17.58 21.75
C CYS A 69 16.18 16.62 20.75
N ALA A 70 17.37 16.13 21.09
CA ALA A 70 18.15 15.25 20.24
C ALA A 70 17.47 13.89 20.05
N GLU A 71 16.88 13.35 21.11
CA GLU A 71 16.14 12.09 21.04
C GLU A 71 14.88 12.22 20.17
N LYS A 72 14.16 13.35 20.24
CA LYS A 72 13.01 13.63 19.36
C LYS A 72 13.43 13.62 17.90
N LEU A 73 14.49 14.33 17.54
CA LEU A 73 14.99 14.40 16.15
C LEU A 73 15.43 13.02 15.65
N VAL A 74 16.14 12.25 16.47
CA VAL A 74 16.55 10.88 16.15
C VAL A 74 15.34 9.96 15.99
N ASP A 75 14.38 10.00 16.91
CA ASP A 75 13.15 9.20 16.87
C ASP A 75 12.32 9.53 15.61
N MET A 76 12.21 10.81 15.22
CA MET A 76 11.50 11.22 14.00
C MET A 76 12.18 10.67 12.75
N ALA A 77 13.51 10.80 12.64
CA ALA A 77 14.28 10.32 11.48
C ALA A 77 14.25 8.79 11.38
N GLN A 78 14.43 8.08 12.49
CA GLN A 78 14.35 6.62 12.54
C GLN A 78 12.93 6.14 12.23
N GLY A 79 11.90 6.80 12.77
CA GLY A 79 10.51 6.49 12.49
C GLY A 79 10.17 6.62 11.01
N ALA A 80 10.63 7.70 10.35
CA ALA A 80 10.41 7.89 8.92
C ALA A 80 11.11 6.81 8.08
N ALA A 81 12.37 6.45 8.41
CA ALA A 81 13.11 5.39 7.74
C ALA A 81 12.45 4.01 7.93
N GLN A 82 11.98 3.71 9.15
CA GLN A 82 11.27 2.46 9.44
C GLN A 82 9.98 2.36 8.63
N VAL A 83 9.19 3.43 8.58
CA VAL A 83 7.94 3.46 7.81
C VAL A 83 8.22 3.28 6.32
N ALA A 84 9.25 3.92 5.79
CA ALA A 84 9.65 3.75 4.39
C ALA A 84 10.01 2.29 4.08
N GLU A 85 10.81 1.65 4.94
CA GLU A 85 11.19 0.24 4.75
C GLU A 85 9.99 -0.71 4.87
N GLU A 86 9.13 -0.51 5.86
CA GLU A 86 7.91 -1.31 6.03
C GLU A 86 6.96 -1.17 4.83
N VAL A 87 6.79 0.05 4.31
CA VAL A 87 6.00 0.34 3.11
C VAL A 87 6.64 -0.30 1.87
N ARG A 88 7.97 -0.27 1.74
CA ARG A 88 8.70 -0.90 0.64
C ARG A 88 8.54 -2.41 0.64
N VAL A 89 8.74 -3.05 1.79
CA VAL A 89 8.51 -4.49 1.96
C VAL A 89 7.04 -4.83 1.66
N TYR A 90 6.11 -3.98 2.08
CA TYR A 90 4.69 -4.21 1.81
C TYR A 90 4.36 -4.10 0.32
N HIS A 91 4.86 -3.07 -0.36
CA HIS A 91 4.74 -2.92 -1.80
C HIS A 91 5.24 -4.16 -2.56
N LEU A 92 6.42 -4.68 -2.20
CA LEU A 92 6.96 -5.89 -2.82
C LEU A 92 6.05 -7.12 -2.64
N ASN A 93 5.48 -7.31 -1.44
CA ASN A 93 4.58 -8.42 -1.16
C ASN A 93 3.27 -8.31 -1.96
N VAL A 94 2.68 -7.11 -2.01
CA VAL A 94 1.45 -6.86 -2.77
C VAL A 94 1.70 -7.06 -4.26
N THR A 95 2.80 -6.53 -4.80
CA THR A 95 3.18 -6.72 -6.20
C THR A 95 3.45 -8.20 -6.53
N GLY A 96 4.08 -8.95 -5.62
CA GLY A 96 4.26 -10.41 -5.77
C GLY A 96 2.93 -11.16 -5.84
N THR A 97 1.99 -10.81 -4.95
CA THR A 97 0.63 -11.39 -4.94
C THR A 97 -0.15 -11.00 -6.20
N ALA A 98 -0.03 -9.75 -6.65
CA ALA A 98 -0.61 -9.28 -7.91
C ALA A 98 -0.07 -10.05 -9.12
N GLY A 99 1.21 -10.43 -9.10
CA GLY A 99 1.81 -11.30 -10.12
C GLY A 99 1.17 -12.69 -10.18
N LEU A 100 0.76 -13.26 -9.04
CA LEU A 100 0.03 -14.53 -9.01
C LEU A 100 -1.35 -14.40 -9.63
N PHE A 101 -2.07 -13.31 -9.32
CA PHE A 101 -3.32 -13.00 -10.00
C PHE A 101 -3.09 -12.92 -11.50
N TRP A 102 -2.11 -12.14 -11.97
CA TRP A 102 -1.75 -12.00 -13.39
C TRP A 102 -1.61 -13.35 -14.10
N LEU A 103 -0.94 -14.32 -13.48
CA LEU A 103 -0.76 -15.66 -14.05
C LEU A 103 -2.06 -16.48 -14.10
N LEU A 104 -3.06 -16.15 -13.29
CA LEU A 104 -4.36 -16.81 -13.18
C LEU A 104 -5.49 -16.08 -13.94
N HIS A 105 -5.18 -15.18 -14.88
CA HIS A 105 -6.18 -14.37 -15.62
C HIS A 105 -7.18 -15.09 -16.48
N GLU A 106 -6.90 -16.32 -16.87
CA GLU A 106 -7.86 -17.14 -17.60
C GLU A 106 -8.94 -17.76 -16.69
N TYR A 107 -8.85 -17.58 -15.36
CA TYR A 107 -9.76 -18.17 -14.38
C TYR A 107 -10.76 -17.12 -13.83
N PRO A 108 -12.03 -17.16 -14.26
CA PRO A 108 -12.99 -16.05 -14.07
C PRO A 108 -13.56 -15.90 -12.64
N GLU A 109 -13.29 -16.84 -11.73
CA GLU A 109 -13.88 -16.83 -10.38
C GLU A 109 -12.97 -16.21 -9.31
N GLU A 110 -11.75 -15.84 -9.70
CA GLU A 110 -10.75 -15.36 -8.75
C GLU A 110 -10.98 -13.87 -8.43
N HIS A 111 -11.96 -13.58 -7.57
CA HIS A 111 -12.31 -12.21 -7.15
C HIS A 111 -11.59 -11.75 -5.87
N SER A 112 -10.76 -12.60 -5.28
CA SER A 112 -10.06 -12.29 -4.01
C SER A 112 -9.07 -11.12 -4.14
N TRP A 113 -8.69 -10.73 -5.37
CA TRP A 113 -7.86 -9.56 -5.64
C TRP A 113 -8.48 -8.26 -5.10
N VAL A 114 -9.81 -8.13 -5.13
CA VAL A 114 -10.52 -6.94 -4.61
C VAL A 114 -10.25 -6.79 -3.12
N TRP A 115 -10.32 -7.91 -2.40
CA TRP A 115 -10.04 -7.97 -0.98
C TRP A 115 -8.59 -7.59 -0.69
N VAL A 116 -7.61 -8.16 -1.42
CA VAL A 116 -6.18 -7.84 -1.24
C VAL A 116 -5.93 -6.36 -1.43
N ILE A 117 -6.38 -5.77 -2.55
CA ILE A 117 -6.19 -4.34 -2.83
C ILE A 117 -6.80 -3.50 -1.70
N SER A 118 -8.04 -3.80 -1.30
CA SER A 118 -8.76 -3.03 -0.28
C SER A 118 -8.05 -3.07 1.08
N VAL A 119 -7.65 -4.26 1.52
CA VAL A 119 -6.91 -4.45 2.77
C VAL A 119 -5.54 -3.77 2.71
N SER A 120 -4.85 -3.84 1.57
CA SER A 120 -3.57 -3.18 1.38
C SER A 120 -3.65 -1.66 1.44
N HIS A 121 -4.66 -1.08 0.82
CA HIS A 121 -4.89 0.35 0.89
C HIS A 121 -5.14 0.79 2.34
N GLU A 122 -6.03 0.09 3.05
CA GLU A 122 -6.36 0.41 4.43
C GLU A 122 -5.13 0.34 5.34
N ARG A 123 -4.32 -0.72 5.22
CA ARG A 123 -3.10 -0.90 6.02
C ARG A 123 -2.07 0.19 5.76
N MET A 124 -1.82 0.54 4.49
CA MET A 124 -0.91 1.64 4.15
C MET A 124 -1.38 2.97 4.74
N MET A 125 -2.67 3.27 4.61
CA MET A 125 -3.28 4.48 5.15
C MET A 125 -3.11 4.57 6.67
N ARG A 126 -3.38 3.46 7.38
CA ARG A 126 -3.20 3.38 8.83
C ARG A 126 -1.74 3.51 9.25
N LYS A 127 -0.82 2.85 8.56
CA LYS A 127 0.62 2.88 8.86
C LYS A 127 1.20 4.28 8.72
N VAL A 128 1.02 4.90 7.55
CA VAL A 128 1.52 6.26 7.29
C VAL A 128 0.78 7.29 8.15
N GLY A 129 -0.55 7.14 8.33
CA GLY A 129 -1.33 7.98 9.23
C GLY A 129 -0.84 7.92 10.69
N HIS A 130 -0.53 6.73 11.19
CA HIS A 130 0.02 6.54 12.52
C HIS A 130 1.38 7.22 12.70
N HIS A 131 2.25 7.13 11.69
CA HIS A 131 3.53 7.84 11.67
C HIS A 131 3.34 9.35 11.82
N PHE A 132 2.44 9.96 11.04
CA PHE A 132 2.15 11.39 11.17
C PHE A 132 1.58 11.77 12.54
N LEU A 133 0.74 10.93 13.15
CA LEU A 133 0.25 11.16 14.52
C LEU A 133 1.39 11.10 15.56
N ARG A 134 2.37 10.21 15.36
CA ARG A 134 3.57 10.14 16.20
C ARG A 134 4.45 11.38 16.02
N LEU A 135 4.69 11.80 14.78
CA LEU A 135 5.41 13.05 14.48
C LEU A 135 4.74 14.27 15.11
N LEU A 136 3.41 14.33 15.04
CA LEU A 136 2.62 15.39 15.66
C LEU A 136 2.83 15.44 17.18
N THR A 137 2.86 14.27 17.84
CA THR A 137 3.09 14.16 19.28
C THR A 137 4.49 14.65 19.66
N LEU A 138 5.50 14.24 18.89
CA LEU A 138 6.88 14.66 19.09
C LEU A 138 7.10 16.16 18.78
N ALA A 139 6.24 16.77 17.96
CA ALA A 139 6.35 18.17 17.56
C ALA A 139 5.53 19.16 18.40
N PHE A 140 4.46 18.72 19.07
CA PHE A 140 3.62 19.59 19.90
C PHE A 140 4.32 20.06 21.17
N ASP A 141 5.17 19.22 21.76
CA ASP A 141 5.88 19.51 22.99
C ASP A 141 7.31 19.98 22.68
N ASP A 142 7.43 21.17 22.08
CA ASP A 142 8.70 21.81 21.74
C ASP A 142 8.97 23.06 22.61
N PRO A 143 9.10 22.93 23.95
CA PRO A 143 9.40 24.05 24.83
C PRO A 143 10.83 24.59 24.62
N GLU A 144 11.72 23.79 24.05
CA GLU A 144 13.14 24.10 23.83
C GLU A 144 13.42 24.71 22.45
N GLY A 145 12.43 24.79 21.54
CA GLY A 145 12.63 25.34 20.19
C GLY A 145 13.49 24.44 19.28
N CYS A 146 13.47 23.14 19.55
CA CYS A 146 14.18 22.07 18.86
C CYS A 146 13.88 21.99 17.37
N LEU A 147 12.65 22.30 16.98
CA LEU A 147 12.21 22.18 15.61
C LEU A 147 12.34 23.53 14.93
N SER A 148 13.43 23.73 14.19
CA SER A 148 13.60 24.98 13.43
C SER A 148 12.47 25.19 12.41
N PRO A 149 12.29 26.43 11.93
CA PRO A 149 11.36 26.71 10.84
C PRO A 149 11.60 25.83 9.59
N ASN A 150 12.85 25.49 9.31
CA ASN A 150 13.21 24.64 8.17
C ASN A 150 12.72 23.20 8.38
N PHE A 151 12.97 22.64 9.57
CA PHE A 151 12.51 21.30 9.90
C PHE A 151 10.98 21.21 9.87
N ARG A 152 10.29 22.21 10.45
CA ARG A 152 8.82 22.30 10.41
C ARG A 152 8.30 22.40 8.98
N THR A 153 8.99 23.13 8.10
CA THR A 153 8.64 23.23 6.68
C THR A 153 8.74 21.87 5.98
N ALA A 154 9.81 21.10 6.22
CA ALA A 154 9.97 19.76 5.66
C ALA A 154 8.83 18.82 6.10
N LEU A 155 8.46 18.85 7.39
CA LEU A 155 7.32 18.09 7.90
C LEU A 155 5.99 18.53 7.29
N MET A 156 5.75 19.84 7.17
CA MET A 156 4.52 20.38 6.59
C MET A 156 4.39 20.04 5.10
N ASN A 157 5.46 20.15 4.33
CA ASN A 157 5.48 19.76 2.91
C ASN A 157 5.20 18.26 2.75
N SER A 158 5.77 17.43 3.64
CA SER A 158 5.50 15.99 3.66
C SER A 158 4.03 15.70 3.98
N ALA A 159 3.45 16.37 4.98
CA ALA A 159 2.05 16.21 5.35
C ALA A 159 1.10 16.68 4.23
N ALA A 160 1.42 17.79 3.57
CA ALA A 160 0.66 18.31 2.42
C ALA A 160 0.70 17.33 1.24
N THR A 161 1.88 16.79 0.94
CA THR A 161 2.06 15.79 -0.14
C THR A 161 1.28 14.51 0.17
N TRP A 162 1.35 14.02 1.41
CA TRP A 162 0.56 12.87 1.86
C TRP A 162 -0.94 13.12 1.71
N ARG A 163 -1.44 14.28 2.15
CA ARG A 163 -2.85 14.65 2.02
C ARG A 163 -3.30 14.71 0.57
N LYS A 164 -2.47 15.29 -0.31
CA LYS A 164 -2.75 15.31 -1.75
C LYS A 164 -2.85 13.89 -2.30
N LEU A 165 -1.87 13.04 -1.99
CA LEU A 165 -1.83 11.64 -2.41
C LEU A 165 -3.10 10.90 -1.95
N GLN A 166 -3.49 11.04 -0.68
CA GLN A 166 -4.74 10.48 -0.14
C GLN A 166 -5.99 10.99 -0.87
N ALA A 167 -6.05 12.29 -1.17
CA ALA A 167 -7.19 12.90 -1.86
C ALA A 167 -7.31 12.37 -3.29
N ASP A 168 -6.20 12.30 -4.03
CA ASP A 168 -6.15 11.76 -5.40
C ASP A 168 -6.62 10.29 -5.41
N HIS A 169 -6.18 9.48 -4.44
CA HIS A 169 -6.62 8.10 -4.31
C HIS A 169 -8.10 7.97 -3.92
N THR A 170 -8.56 8.78 -2.97
CA THR A 170 -9.97 8.79 -2.56
C THR A 170 -10.87 9.16 -3.73
N ALA A 171 -10.45 10.13 -4.56
CA ALA A 171 -11.16 10.48 -5.79
C ALA A 171 -11.18 9.31 -6.77
N LEU A 172 -10.06 8.59 -6.97
CA LEU A 172 -10.02 7.39 -7.82
C LEU A 172 -10.97 6.30 -7.33
N VAL A 173 -11.00 6.03 -6.03
CA VAL A 173 -11.92 5.03 -5.43
C VAL A 173 -13.38 5.46 -5.58
N TRP A 174 -13.70 6.72 -5.30
CA TRP A 174 -15.06 7.24 -5.47
C TRP A 174 -15.52 7.24 -6.93
N ASN A 175 -14.63 7.54 -7.87
CA ASN A 175 -14.92 7.38 -9.30
C ASN A 175 -15.19 5.91 -9.64
N GLY A 176 -14.42 4.99 -9.05
CA GLY A 176 -14.66 3.55 -9.14
C GLY A 176 -16.02 3.11 -8.59
N VAL A 177 -16.46 3.71 -7.48
CA VAL A 177 -17.78 3.42 -6.89
C VAL A 177 -18.92 4.03 -7.73
N ALA A 178 -18.74 5.26 -8.21
CA ALA A 178 -19.78 6.01 -8.91
C ALA A 178 -20.00 5.57 -10.36
N PHE A 179 -18.94 5.14 -11.04
CA PHE A 179 -18.95 4.86 -12.48
C PHE A 179 -18.60 3.42 -12.85
N GLY A 180 -18.45 2.52 -11.87
CA GLY A 180 -17.92 1.18 -12.07
C GLY A 180 -16.41 1.13 -11.91
N LEU A 181 -15.83 -0.08 -11.86
CA LEU A 181 -14.40 -0.29 -11.68
C LEU A 181 -13.61 0.57 -12.68
N LEU A 182 -12.42 1.09 -12.37
CA LEU A 182 -11.76 2.06 -13.27
C LEU A 182 -11.51 1.52 -14.69
N GLY A 183 -11.42 0.20 -14.85
CA GLY A 183 -11.44 -0.45 -16.16
C GLY A 183 -12.75 -0.24 -16.95
N ASP A 184 -13.90 -0.08 -16.29
CA ASP A 184 -15.15 0.39 -16.91
C ASP A 184 -14.96 1.78 -17.52
N VAL A 185 -14.32 2.73 -16.83
CA VAL A 185 -14.13 4.12 -17.28
C VAL A 185 -13.12 4.22 -18.44
N THR A 186 -12.07 3.39 -18.46
CA THR A 186 -11.08 3.34 -19.54
C THR A 186 -11.50 2.45 -20.71
N SER A 187 -12.39 1.48 -20.49
CA SER A 187 -13.00 0.66 -21.55
C SER A 187 -14.22 1.32 -22.19
N TRP A 188 -14.53 2.58 -21.84
CA TRP A 188 -15.42 3.41 -22.67
C TRP A 188 -14.76 3.66 -24.03
N ARG A 189 -15.02 2.71 -24.93
CA ARG A 189 -15.11 2.84 -26.38
C ARG A 189 -13.76 2.91 -27.11
N ASP A 190 -13.37 1.76 -27.65
CA ASP A 190 -13.21 1.73 -29.10
C ASP A 190 -14.60 2.04 -29.67
N VAL A 191 -14.85 3.32 -29.98
CA VAL A 191 -15.99 3.69 -30.82
C VAL A 191 -15.67 3.05 -32.15
N ASP A 192 -16.42 2.02 -32.56
CA ASP A 192 -16.38 1.57 -33.96
C ASP A 192 -16.65 2.81 -34.83
N GLU A 193 -15.59 3.35 -35.43
CA GLU A 193 -15.64 4.53 -36.31
C GLU A 193 -16.57 4.29 -37.52
N GLU A 194 -16.97 3.03 -37.78
CA GLU A 194 -17.81 2.66 -38.92
C GLU A 194 -19.32 2.72 -38.65
N SER A 195 -19.81 2.75 -37.42
CA SER A 195 -21.27 2.67 -37.16
C SER A 195 -21.88 3.90 -36.49
N GLY A 196 -21.09 4.77 -35.86
CA GLY A 196 -21.58 6.03 -35.26
C GLY A 196 -22.71 5.88 -34.22
N GLN A 197 -23.05 4.66 -33.81
CA GLN A 197 -24.08 4.37 -32.83
C GLN A 197 -23.39 3.84 -31.57
N ALA A 198 -23.40 4.67 -30.53
CA ALA A 198 -23.18 4.17 -29.19
C ALA A 198 -24.26 3.11 -28.92
N ALA A 199 -23.84 1.86 -28.70
CA ALA A 199 -24.68 0.79 -28.19
C ALA A 199 -25.16 1.15 -26.77
N ASN A 200 -26.13 2.06 -26.71
CA ASN A 200 -26.78 2.52 -25.49
C ASN A 200 -28.06 1.69 -25.31
N GLU A 201 -27.92 0.42 -24.92
CA GLU A 201 -29.02 -0.28 -24.25
C GLU A 201 -28.66 -0.43 -22.77
N PRO A 202 -29.43 0.17 -21.84
CA PRO A 202 -29.29 -0.10 -20.42
C PRO A 202 -29.56 -1.58 -20.17
N GLY A 203 -28.55 -2.32 -19.71
CA GLY A 203 -28.67 -3.77 -19.42
C GLY A 203 -27.89 -4.70 -20.35
N GLY A 204 -27.01 -4.17 -21.21
CA GLY A 204 -25.99 -5.00 -21.87
C GLY A 204 -25.14 -5.79 -20.86
N PRO A 205 -24.56 -6.94 -21.26
CA PRO A 205 -23.66 -7.68 -20.38
C PRO A 205 -22.56 -6.75 -19.91
N PRO A 206 -22.20 -6.75 -18.61
CA PRO A 206 -21.13 -5.90 -18.11
C PRO A 206 -19.88 -6.14 -18.97
N PRO A 207 -19.16 -5.09 -19.34
CA PRO A 207 -17.92 -5.25 -20.11
C PRO A 207 -17.05 -6.27 -19.38
N ASN A 208 -16.33 -7.10 -20.14
CA ASN A 208 -15.27 -7.93 -19.59
C ASN A 208 -14.15 -6.99 -19.11
N VAL A 209 -14.36 -6.32 -17.98
CA VAL A 209 -13.36 -5.51 -17.33
C VAL A 209 -12.28 -6.48 -16.92
N SER A 210 -11.15 -6.40 -17.62
CA SER A 210 -10.00 -7.22 -17.25
C SER A 210 -9.60 -6.75 -15.86
N TRP A 211 -9.75 -7.62 -14.86
CA TRP A 211 -9.39 -7.32 -13.48
C TRP A 211 -7.93 -6.83 -13.36
N SER A 212 -7.11 -7.11 -14.37
CA SER A 212 -5.75 -6.59 -14.55
C SER A 212 -5.67 -5.06 -14.51
N GLU A 213 -6.63 -4.34 -15.10
CA GLU A 213 -6.64 -2.87 -15.08
C GLU A 213 -6.83 -2.34 -13.65
N ASN A 214 -7.70 -2.98 -12.86
CA ASN A 214 -7.94 -2.59 -11.48
C ASN A 214 -6.76 -2.92 -10.56
N LEU A 215 -6.07 -4.05 -10.80
CA LEU A 215 -4.80 -4.36 -10.14
C LEU A 215 -3.70 -3.35 -10.49
N ILE A 216 -3.64 -2.84 -11.72
CA ILE A 216 -2.69 -1.80 -12.11
C ILE A 216 -2.91 -0.54 -11.27
N PHE A 217 -4.15 -0.09 -11.09
CA PHE A 217 -4.46 1.08 -10.26
C PHE A 217 -4.11 0.89 -8.79
N GLY A 218 -4.46 -0.27 -8.22
CA GLY A 218 -4.08 -0.62 -6.84
C GLY A 218 -2.56 -0.60 -6.65
N ASN A 219 -1.81 -1.23 -7.57
CA ASN A 219 -0.35 -1.22 -7.54
C ASN A 219 0.23 0.19 -7.72
N MET A 220 -0.36 1.02 -8.59
CA MET A 220 0.09 2.40 -8.78
C MET A 220 -0.03 3.25 -7.51
N TRP A 221 -1.13 3.08 -6.77
CA TRP A 221 -1.30 3.71 -5.46
C TRP A 221 -0.20 3.27 -4.48
N VAL A 222 -0.06 1.95 -4.29
CA VAL A 222 0.92 1.35 -3.37
C VAL A 222 2.35 1.80 -3.71
N ALA A 223 2.71 1.84 -4.99
CA ALA A 223 3.99 2.34 -5.47
C ALA A 223 4.18 3.84 -5.23
N SER A 224 3.12 4.65 -5.35
CA SER A 224 3.16 6.08 -5.07
C SER A 224 3.39 6.35 -3.58
N VAL A 225 2.75 5.56 -2.70
CA VAL A 225 2.99 5.62 -1.25
C VAL A 225 4.42 5.23 -0.91
N GLN A 226 4.98 4.20 -1.55
CA GLN A 226 6.39 3.83 -1.38
C GLN A 226 7.33 4.97 -1.75
N LYS A 227 7.21 5.53 -2.95
CA LYS A 227 8.05 6.66 -3.39
C LYS A 227 7.93 7.86 -2.46
N PHE A 228 6.71 8.16 -2.03
CA PHE A 228 6.47 9.21 -1.04
C PHE A 228 7.20 8.93 0.28
N ALA A 229 7.10 7.70 0.81
CA ALA A 229 7.71 7.34 2.09
C ALA A 229 9.25 7.40 2.03
N GLU A 230 9.86 6.95 0.93
CA GLU A 230 11.30 7.07 0.68
C GLU A 230 11.76 8.53 0.63
N TYR A 231 11.05 9.37 -0.12
CA TYR A 231 11.33 10.80 -0.20
C TYR A 231 11.19 11.48 1.17
N HIS A 232 10.09 11.21 1.88
CA HIS A 232 9.84 11.73 3.22
C HIS A 232 10.93 11.32 4.21
N ALA A 233 11.37 10.05 4.19
CA ALA A 233 12.47 9.58 5.03
C ALA A 233 13.78 10.33 4.75
N GLY A 234 14.09 10.58 3.48
CA GLY A 234 15.25 11.39 3.08
C GLY A 234 15.18 12.83 3.62
N GLU A 235 14.05 13.51 3.42
CA GLU A 235 13.84 14.89 3.88
C GLU A 235 13.93 15.02 5.40
N VAL A 236 13.24 14.15 6.14
CA VAL A 236 13.27 14.17 7.62
C VAL A 236 14.67 13.85 8.13
N HIS A 237 15.37 12.90 7.51
CA HIS A 237 16.73 12.56 7.92
C HIS A 237 17.69 13.73 7.70
N GLN A 238 17.65 14.36 6.53
CA GLN A 238 18.49 15.51 6.22
C GLN A 238 18.19 16.69 7.15
N ALA A 239 16.91 16.98 7.39
CA ALA A 239 16.50 18.04 8.29
C ALA A 239 16.95 17.74 9.73
N ALA A 240 16.75 16.52 10.24
CA ALA A 240 17.15 16.12 11.58
C ALA A 240 18.66 16.21 11.77
N TYR A 241 19.43 15.73 10.78
CA TYR A 241 20.89 15.83 10.79
C TYR A 241 21.36 17.29 10.87
N SER A 242 20.74 18.19 10.10
CA SER A 242 21.07 19.61 10.13
C SER A 242 20.79 20.27 11.48
N GLU A 243 19.69 19.90 12.15
CA GLU A 243 19.37 20.40 13.48
C GLU A 243 20.32 19.86 14.56
N LEU A 244 20.66 18.57 14.51
CA LEU A 244 21.62 17.97 15.43
C LEU A 244 23.01 18.60 15.27
N ALA A 245 23.43 18.87 14.04
CA ALA A 245 24.68 19.57 13.77
C ALA A 245 24.68 21.00 14.33
N ARG A 246 23.56 21.73 14.19
CA ARG A 246 23.37 23.07 14.75
C ARG A 246 23.46 23.06 16.27
N ALA A 247 22.75 22.14 16.91
CA ALA A 247 22.76 21.97 18.37
C ALA A 247 24.18 21.64 18.90
N ASN A 248 24.92 20.77 18.23
CA ASN A 248 26.31 20.43 18.58
C ASN A 248 27.28 21.61 18.38
N ALA A 249 26.95 22.56 17.51
CA ALA A 249 27.73 23.77 17.28
C ALA A 249 27.40 24.91 18.26
N GLY A 250 26.44 24.71 19.18
CA GLY A 250 26.09 25.68 20.23
C GLY A 250 25.17 26.81 19.77
N PHE A 251 24.41 26.61 18.70
CA PHE A 251 23.45 27.57 18.13
C PHE A 251 21.99 27.20 18.38
#